data_AF-A0A7Y4QX93-F1
#
_entry.id   AF-A0A7Y4QX93-F1
#
_cell.length_a   1.000
_cell.length_b   1.000
_cell.length_c   1.000
_cell.angle_alpha   90.00
_cell.angle_beta   90.00
_cell.angle_gamma   90.00
#
_symmetry.space_group_name_H-M   'P 1'
#
loop_
_entity.id
_entity.type
_entity.pdbx_description
1 polymer ?
#
loop_
_entity_poly.entity_id
_entity_poly.type
_entity_poly.pdbx_seq_one_letter_code
_entity_poly.pdbx_strand_id
1 'polypeptide(L)' 'MSSTQIREELKDYIELGDTQLLELLHSVAKKYHSEDLTKKGEPLSLNELRQRVQDAQSRIKSGHFTTQEDLEEEAESW' A
#
# COMPACT_ATOMS: atom_id res chain seq x y z
N MET A 1 -17.21 1.53 23.46
CA MET A 1 -18.15 2.14 22.49
C MET A 1 -18.10 1.36 21.20
N SER A 2 -19.24 1.14 20.56
CA SER A 2 -19.30 0.50 19.24
C SER A 2 -18.91 1.49 18.14
N SER A 3 -18.47 0.99 16.98
CA SER A 3 -18.16 1.83 15.82
C SER A 3 -19.37 2.64 15.32
N THR A 4 -20.58 2.15 15.55
CA THR A 4 -21.83 2.85 15.24
C THR A 4 -22.01 4.08 16.13
N GLN A 5 -21.81 3.93 17.44
CA GLN A 5 -21.92 5.04 18.40
C GLN A 5 -20.89 6.13 18.13
N ILE A 6 -19.64 5.75 17.84
CA ILE A 6 -18.58 6.71 17.51
C ILE A 6 -18.93 7.51 16.25
N ARG A 7 -19.59 6.90 15.26
CA ARG A 7 -20.00 7.57 14.03
C ARG A 7 -21.11 8.60 14.28
N GLU A 8 -22.06 8.28 15.15
CA GLU A 8 -23.14 9.19 15.52
C GLU A 8 -22.58 10.39 16.29
N GLU A 9 -21.77 10.15 17.32
CA GLU A 9 -21.15 11.23 18.10
C GLU A 9 -20.27 12.15 17.23
N LEU A 10 -19.51 11.59 16.29
CA LEU A 10 -18.71 12.40 15.36
C LEU A 10 -19.55 13.29 14.45
N LYS A 11 -20.73 12.83 14.01
CA LYS A 11 -21.63 13.67 13.21
C LYS A 11 -22.15 14.84 14.04
N ASP A 12 -22.54 14.58 15.28
CA ASP A 12 -23.04 15.61 16.18
C ASP A 12 -21.94 16.67 16.47
N TYR A 13 -20.69 16.24 16.65
CA TYR A 13 -19.55 17.17 16.81
C TYR A 13 -19.24 17.99 15.55
N ILE A 14 -19.52 17.47 14.36
CA ILE A 14 -19.37 18.23 13.11
C ILE A 14 -20.48 19.27 13.00
N GLU A 15 -21.72 18.94 13.39
CA GLU A 15 -22.83 19.90 13.33
C GLU A 15 -22.69 21.04 14.35
N LEU A 16 -22.11 20.76 15.51
CA LEU A 16 -21.91 21.73 16.60
C LEU A 16 -20.55 22.42 16.56
N GLY A 17 -19.64 21.97 15.70
CA GLY A 17 -18.25 22.40 15.66
C GLY A 17 -18.08 23.83 15.14
N ASP A 18 -17.17 24.57 15.78
CA ASP A 18 -16.71 25.86 15.24
C ASP A 18 -15.73 25.66 14.07
N THR A 19 -15.41 26.76 13.38
CA THR A 19 -14.51 26.71 12.21
C THR A 19 -13.16 26.05 12.53
N GLN A 20 -12.61 26.27 13.73
CA GLN A 20 -11.32 25.71 14.13
C GLN A 20 -11.39 24.18 14.30
N LEU A 21 -12.45 23.67 14.94
CA LEU A 21 -12.66 22.24 15.08
C LEU A 21 -12.86 21.56 13.72
N LEU A 22 -13.64 22.20 12.83
CA LEU A 22 -13.89 21.70 11.48
C LEU A 22 -12.61 21.66 10.63
N GLU A 23 -11.76 22.69 10.71
CA GLU A 23 -10.46 22.72 10.04
C GLU A 23 -9.52 21.61 10.51
N LEU A 24 -9.50 21.36 11.82
CA LEU A 24 -8.70 20.28 12.41
C LEU A 24 -9.21 18.90 11.95
N LEU A 25 -10.52 18.64 12.07
CA LEU A 25 -11.14 17.39 11.63
C LEU A 25 -10.91 17.15 10.14
N HIS A 26 -11.07 18.19 9.32
CA HIS A 26 -10.79 18.12 7.89
C HIS A 26 -9.31 17.78 7.62
N SER A 27 -8.37 18.39 8.34
CA SER A 27 -6.94 18.10 8.18
C SER A 27 -6.58 16.66 8.55
N VAL A 28 -7.17 16.15 9.65
CA VAL A 28 -6.99 14.76 10.07
C VAL A 28 -7.59 13.81 9.05
N ALA A 29 -8.83 14.02 8.64
CA ALA A 29 -9.51 13.19 7.64
C ALA A 29 -8.75 13.18 6.31
N LYS A 30 -8.24 14.35 5.88
CA LYS A 30 -7.42 14.48 4.67
C LYS A 30 -6.12 13.68 4.76
N LYS A 31 -5.49 13.59 5.93
CA LYS A 31 -4.29 12.76 6.13
C LYS A 31 -4.59 11.26 6.02
N TYR A 32 -5.77 10.82 6.45
CA TYR A 32 -6.20 9.42 6.26
C TYR A 32 -6.67 9.14 4.83
N HIS A 33 -7.15 10.15 4.12
CA HIS A 33 -7.61 10.03 2.74
C HIS A 33 -6.48 10.23 1.71
N SER A 34 -5.41 10.95 2.08
CA SER A 34 -4.17 10.92 1.33
C SER A 34 -3.57 9.54 1.52
N GLU A 35 -3.90 8.62 0.62
CA GLU A 35 -3.14 7.40 0.44
C GLU A 35 -1.66 7.80 0.40
N ASP A 36 -0.88 7.15 1.27
CA ASP A 36 0.56 7.24 1.27
C ASP A 36 1.06 6.62 -0.05
N LEU A 37 1.05 7.42 -1.12
CA LEU A 37 1.60 7.05 -2.43
C LEU A 37 3.12 6.83 -2.35
N THR A 38 3.73 7.11 -1.20
CA THR A 38 5.13 6.79 -0.87
C THR A 38 5.31 5.41 -0.26
N LYS A 39 4.71 4.36 -0.84
CA LYS A 39 5.41 3.07 -0.81
C LYS A 39 6.73 3.28 -1.58
N LYS A 40 7.88 3.04 -0.93
CA LYS A 40 9.19 3.11 -1.60
C LYS A 40 9.15 2.27 -2.89
N GLY A 41 9.26 2.92 -4.04
CA GLY A 41 9.24 2.30 -5.36
C GLY A 41 8.56 3.19 -6.40
N GLU A 42 8.90 2.99 -7.66
CA GLU A 42 8.21 3.65 -8.77
C GLU A 42 6.78 3.09 -8.91
N PRO A 43 5.78 3.95 -9.17
CA PRO A 43 4.41 3.50 -9.38
C PRO A 43 4.35 2.54 -10.57
N LEU A 44 3.76 1.37 -10.35
CA LEU A 44 3.60 0.34 -11.38
C LEU A 44 2.22 0.48 -12.04
N SER A 45 2.18 0.74 -13.34
CA SER A 45 0.95 0.76 -14.11
C SER A 45 0.35 -0.65 -14.24
N LEU A 46 -0.95 -0.73 -14.54
CA LEU A 46 -1.65 -2.00 -14.73
C LEU A 46 -1.02 -2.85 -15.87
N ASN A 47 -0.52 -2.20 -16.91
CA ASN A 47 0.12 -2.88 -18.03
C ASN A 47 1.47 -3.46 -17.63
N GLU A 48 2.28 -2.70 -16.88
CA GLU A 48 3.56 -3.18 -16.37
C GLU A 48 3.38 -4.33 -15.36
N LEU A 49 2.32 -4.27 -14.54
CA LEU A 49 1.96 -5.38 -13.65
C LEU A 49 1.65 -6.66 -14.43
N ARG A 50 0.81 -6.56 -15.48
CA ARG A 50 0.46 -7.72 -16.32
C ARG A 50 1.68 -8.30 -17.01
N GLN A 51 2.55 -7.46 -17.55
CA GLN A 51 3.79 -7.89 -18.19
C GLN A 51 4.69 -8.64 -17.20
N ARG A 52 4.89 -8.08 -16.00
CA ARG A 52 5.70 -8.72 -14.95
C ARG A 52 5.17 -10.09 -14.53
N VAL A 53 3.84 -10.25 -14.49
CA VAL A 53 3.21 -11.55 -14.20
C VAL A 53 3.47 -12.56 -15.32
N GLN A 54 3.34 -12.13 -16.58
CA GLN A 54 3.63 -12.98 -17.74
C GLN A 54 5.10 -13.41 -17.78
N ASP A 55 6.01 -12.47 -17.54
CA ASP A 55 7.46 -12.73 -17.52
C ASP A 55 7.82 -13.71 -16.38
N ALA A 56 7.23 -13.52 -15.20
CA ALA A 56 7.41 -14.44 -14.07
C ALA A 56 6.89 -15.85 -14.38
N GLN A 57 5.70 -15.97 -14.98
CA GLN A 57 5.16 -17.25 -15.42
C GLN A 57 6.04 -17.92 -16.48
N SER A 58 6.60 -17.14 -17.41
CA SER A 58 7.52 -17.62 -18.43
C SER A 58 8.81 -18.17 -17.82
N ARG A 59 9.41 -17.43 -16.86
CA ARG A 59 10.62 -17.86 -16.12
C ARG A 59 10.41 -19.15 -15.32
N ILE A 60 9.27 -19.27 -14.66
CA ILE A 60 8.91 -20.48 -13.92
C ILE A 60 8.76 -21.67 -14.89
N LYS A 61 8.09 -21.45 -16.04
CA LYS A 61 7.91 -22.48 -17.07
C LYS A 61 9.21 -22.86 -17.78
N SER A 62 10.14 -21.92 -17.94
CA SER A 62 11.43 -22.18 -18.58
C SER A 62 12.42 -22.92 -17.67
N GLY A 63 12.02 -23.27 -16.44
CA GLY A 63 12.86 -24.00 -15.49
C GLY A 63 14.07 -23.22 -14.99
N HIS A 64 14.14 -21.90 -15.26
CA HIS A 64 15.21 -21.04 -14.79
C HIS A 64 14.88 -20.54 -13.37
N PHE A 65 14.98 -21.45 -12.40
CA PHE A 65 14.98 -21.11 -10.99
C PHE A 65 16.40 -21.26 -10.47
N THR A 66 16.85 -20.26 -9.72
CA THR A 66 18.08 -20.34 -8.94
C THR A 66 17.70 -20.98 -7.62
N THR A 67 18.23 -22.15 -7.34
CA THR A 67 18.09 -22.83 -6.05
C THR A 67 18.97 -22.14 -5.02
N GLN A 68 18.72 -22.43 -3.74
CA GLN A 68 19.59 -21.95 -2.68
C GLN A 68 21.01 -22.53 -2.80
N GLU A 69 21.13 -23.77 -3.30
CA GLU A 69 22.40 -24.44 -3.57
C GLU A 69 23.19 -23.71 -4.67
N ASP A 70 22.53 -23.26 -5.74
CA ASP A 70 23.16 -22.47 -6.81
C ASP A 70 23.73 -21.13 -6.28
N LEU A 71 23.05 -20.50 -5.31
CA LEU A 71 23.52 -19.26 -4.68
C LEU A 71 24.71 -19.49 -3.75
N GLU A 72 24.75 -20.64 -3.08
CA GLU A 72 25.84 -21.05 -2.19
C GLU A 72 27.11 -21.37 -3.01
N GLU A 73 26.99 -22.08 -4.13
CA GLU A 73 28.11 -22.33 -5.05
C GLU A 73 28.66 -21.04 -5.70
N GLU A 74 27.77 -20.12 -6.09
CA GLU A 74 28.19 -18.82 -6.65
C GLU A 74 28.93 -17.98 -5.60
N ALA A 75 28.51 -18.02 -4.34
CA ALA A 75 29.17 -17.30 -3.24
C ALA A 75 30.55 -17.88 -2.87
N GLU A 76 30.77 -19.19 -3.02
CA GLU A 76 32.10 -19.82 -2.84
C GLU A 76 33.09 -19.46 -3.95
N SER A 77 32.57 -19.05 -5.11
CA SER A 77 33.37 -18.69 -6.29
C SER A 77 33.80 -17.22 -6.35
N TRP A 78 33.43 -16.42 -5.34
CA TRP A 78 33.82 -15.00 -5.17
C TRP A 78 35.04 -14.85 -4.25
#